data_AF-A0A9D0Y3M5-F1
#
_entry.id   AF-A0A9D0Y3M5-F1
#
_cell.length_a   1.000
_cell.length_b   1.000
_cell.length_c   1.000
_cell.angle_alpha   90.00
_cell.angle_beta   90.00
_cell.angle_gamma   90.00
#
_symmetry.space_group_name_H-M   'P 1'
#
loop_
_entity.id
_entity.type
_entity.pdbx_description
1 polymer ?
#
loop_
_entity_poly.entity_id
_entity_poly.type
_entity_poly.pdbx_seq_one_letter_code
_entity_poly.pdbx_strand_id
1 'polypeptide(L)' 'MKFFHISDLHIGKKLREVDISKDQEHILNEIIKLADKERPDAFLIAGDIYDRSVPSANAINLFDDFITELESRN' A
#
# COMPACT_ATOMS: atom_id res chain seq x y z
N MET A 1 17.72 -11.85 8.62
CA MET A 1 16.49 -11.06 8.75
C MET A 1 16.40 -10.11 7.57
N LYS A 2 15.30 -10.12 6.83
CA LYS A 2 15.01 -9.31 5.65
C LYS A 2 13.80 -8.44 5.95
N PHE A 3 13.89 -7.15 5.68
CA PHE A 3 12.77 -6.22 5.83
C PHE A 3 12.40 -5.65 4.47
N PHE A 4 11.11 -5.46 4.25
CA PHE A 4 10.63 -4.56 3.22
C PHE A 4 10.38 -3.19 3.84
N HIS A 5 10.95 -2.16 3.25
CA HIS A 5 10.80 -0.77 3.69
C HIS A 5 10.16 0.03 2.57
N ILE A 6 8.97 0.56 2.84
CA ILE A 6 8.19 1.40 1.91
C ILE A 6 7.76 2.68 2.62
N SER A 7 7.50 3.73 1.88
CA SER A 7 7.08 5.03 2.41
C SER A 7 6.25 5.79 1.38
N ASP A 8 5.65 6.92 1.79
CA ASP A 8 5.08 7.93 0.89
C ASP A 8 4.03 7.37 -0.09
N LEU A 9 3.17 6.47 0.38
CA LEU A 9 2.15 5.80 -0.45
C LEU A 9 1.11 6.81 -0.98
N HIS A 10 0.74 7.79 -0.16
CA HIS A 10 -0.28 8.81 -0.43
C HIS A 10 -1.55 8.22 -1.07
N ILE A 11 -2.10 7.17 -0.48
CA ILE A 11 -3.30 6.48 -0.99
C ILE A 11 -4.48 7.46 -1.07
N GLY A 12 -5.19 7.44 -2.20
CA GLY A 12 -6.29 8.34 -2.50
C GLY A 12 -5.87 9.65 -3.19
N LYS A 13 -4.62 9.73 -3.65
CA LYS A 13 -4.08 10.89 -4.36
C LYS A 13 -4.78 11.09 -5.71
N LYS A 14 -4.91 12.37 -6.09
CA LYS A 14 -5.29 12.76 -7.45
C LYS A 14 -4.16 13.53 -8.10
N LEU A 15 -3.84 13.20 -9.36
CA LEU A 15 -2.87 13.92 -10.15
C LEU A 15 -3.60 14.77 -11.19
N ARG A 16 -3.58 16.10 -11.02
CA ARG A 16 -4.30 17.04 -11.91
C ARG A 16 -5.77 16.64 -12.09
N GLU A 17 -6.45 16.37 -10.97
CA GLU A 17 -7.84 15.87 -10.89
C GLU A 17 -8.09 14.45 -11.39
N VAL A 18 -7.09 13.77 -11.94
CA VAL A 18 -7.19 12.36 -12.32
C VAL A 18 -7.03 11.48 -11.09
N ASP A 19 -8.01 10.61 -10.86
CA ASP A 19 -7.94 9.56 -9.86
C ASP A 19 -6.95 8.48 -10.31
N ILE A 20 -5.93 8.23 -9.49
CA ILE A 20 -4.88 7.24 -9.75
C ILE A 20 -5.01 6.01 -8.84
N SER A 21 -6.16 5.78 -8.22
CA SER A 21 -6.37 4.65 -7.30
C SER A 21 -6.06 3.29 -7.94
N LYS A 22 -6.28 3.14 -9.25
CA LYS A 22 -5.93 1.92 -9.98
C LYS A 22 -4.42 1.71 -10.11
N ASP A 23 -3.65 2.78 -10.30
CA ASP A 23 -2.19 2.71 -10.32
C ASP A 23 -1.65 2.40 -8.91
N GLN A 24 -2.30 2.95 -7.88
CA GLN A 24 -1.98 2.65 -6.49
C GLN A 24 -2.28 1.19 -6.15
N GLU A 25 -3.44 0.67 -6.55
CA GLU A 25 -3.79 -0.74 -6.43
C GLU A 25 -2.80 -1.65 -7.15
N HIS A 26 -2.39 -1.26 -8.37
CA HIS A 26 -1.42 -2.02 -9.13
C HIS A 26 -0.07 -2.13 -8.40
N ILE A 27 0.50 -1.02 -7.92
CA ILE A 27 1.80 -1.06 -7.25
C ILE A 27 1.73 -1.80 -5.91
N LEU A 28 0.63 -1.67 -5.15
CA LEU A 28 0.43 -2.43 -3.91
C LEU A 28 0.37 -3.94 -4.19
N ASN A 29 -0.29 -4.36 -5.26
CA ASN A 29 -0.31 -5.75 -5.69
C ASN A 29 1.07 -6.27 -6.14
N GLU A 30 1.89 -5.44 -6.80
CA GLU A 30 3.28 -5.82 -7.12
C GLU A 30 4.13 -5.98 -5.86
N ILE A 31 3.92 -5.16 -4.82
CA ILE A 31 4.58 -5.31 -3.52
C ILE A 31 4.19 -6.65 -2.88
N ILE A 32 2.91 -7.05 -2.94
CA ILE A 32 2.45 -8.35 -2.45
C ILE A 32 3.16 -9.49 -3.18
N LYS A 33 3.23 -9.45 -4.52
CA LYS A 33 3.95 -10.48 -5.31
C LYS A 33 5.43 -10.56 -4.94
N LEU A 34 6.06 -9.41 -4.67
CA LEU A 34 7.44 -9.37 -4.19
C LEU A 34 7.56 -9.97 -2.78
N ALA A 35 6.56 -9.77 -1.92
CA ALA A 35 6.51 -10.38 -0.59
C ALA A 35 6.47 -11.91 -0.68
N ASP A 36 5.64 -12.46 -1.56
CA ASP A 36 5.53 -13.91 -1.81
C ASP A 36 6.88 -14.52 -2.23
N LYS A 37 7.59 -13.82 -3.12
CA LYS A 37 8.88 -14.26 -3.66
C LYS A 37 10.01 -14.11 -2.64
N GLU A 38 10.13 -12.95 -2.01
CA GLU A 38 11.29 -12.59 -1.20
C GLU A 38 11.16 -12.98 0.26
N ARG A 39 9.93 -13.25 0.73
CA ARG A 39 9.57 -13.66 2.09
C ARG A 39 10.25 -12.79 3.17
N PRO A 40 9.96 -11.48 3.23
CA PRO A 40 10.50 -10.62 4.28
C PRO A 40 9.95 -11.03 5.66
N ASP A 41 10.76 -10.85 6.70
CA ASP A 41 10.36 -11.11 8.09
C ASP A 41 9.44 -10.01 8.64
N ALA A 42 9.50 -8.80 8.07
CA ALA A 42 8.61 -7.70 8.43
C ALA A 42 8.54 -6.61 7.36
N PHE A 43 7.46 -5.84 7.43
CA PHE A 43 7.24 -4.61 6.67
C PHE A 43 7.42 -3.39 7.57
N LEU A 44 8.18 -2.41 7.10
CA LEU A 44 8.27 -1.07 7.66
C LEU A 44 7.61 -0.09 6.70
N ILE A 45 6.53 0.56 7.13
CA ILE A 45 5.83 1.61 6.38
C ILE A 45 6.19 2.95 7.02
N ALA A 46 7.11 3.69 6.41
CA ALA A 46 7.66 4.93 6.97
C ALA A 46 6.85 6.17 6.58
N GLY A 47 5.62 6.25 7.08
CA GLY A 47 4.78 7.45 6.99
C GLY A 47 4.02 7.62 5.67
N ASP A 48 3.22 8.69 5.64
CA ASP A 48 2.44 9.15 4.48
C ASP A 48 1.64 8.05 3.76
N ILE A 49 0.92 7.26 4.55
CA ILE A 49 0.03 6.21 4.04
C ILE A 49 -1.09 6.82 3.19
N TYR A 50 -1.72 7.88 3.67
CA TYR A 50 -2.85 8.54 3.00
C TYR A 50 -2.44 9.90 2.44
N ASP A 51 -3.05 10.31 1.33
CA ASP A 51 -2.82 11.63 0.73
C ASP A 51 -3.35 12.78 1.61
N ARG A 52 -4.39 12.51 2.41
CA ARG A 52 -5.09 13.50 3.24
C ARG A 52 -5.25 13.01 4.67
N SER A 53 -5.28 13.96 5.60
CA SER A 53 -5.52 13.70 7.03
C SER A 53 -6.88 13.06 7.32
N VAL A 54 -7.88 13.36 6.48
CA VAL A 54 -9.18 12.66 6.46
C VAL A 54 -9.27 11.91 5.12
N PRO A 55 -8.86 10.63 5.07
CA PRO A 55 -8.90 9.84 3.84
C PRO A 55 -10.34 9.52 3.41
N SER A 56 -10.53 9.26 2.11
CA SER A 56 -11.80 8.75 1.60
C SER A 56 -12.00 7.29 2.00
N ALA A 57 -13.25 6.81 2.00
CA ALA A 57 -13.55 5.40 2.23
C ALA A 57 -12.81 4.47 1.26
N ASN A 58 -12.70 4.87 -0.02
CA ASN A 58 -11.95 4.10 -1.02
C ASN A 58 -10.46 4.00 -0.68
N ALA A 59 -9.86 5.08 -0.17
CA ALA A 59 -8.45 5.06 0.23
C ALA A 59 -8.21 4.17 1.46
N ILE A 60 -9.14 4.20 2.42
CA ILE A 60 -9.11 3.31 3.58
C ILE A 60 -9.21 1.85 3.13
N ASN A 61 -10.22 1.52 2.30
CA ASN A 61 -10.43 0.17 1.81
C ASN A 61 -9.23 -0.34 1.02
N LEU A 62 -8.63 0.48 0.15
CA LEU A 62 -7.46 0.05 -0.63
C LEU A 62 -6.27 -0.32 0.27
N PHE A 63 -6.06 0.44 1.35
CA PHE A 63 -5.01 0.11 2.32
C PHE A 63 -5.37 -1.12 3.17
N ASP A 64 -6.63 -1.25 3.57
CA ASP A 64 -7.14 -2.38 4.34
C ASP A 64 -7.01 -3.70 3.57
N ASP A 65 -7.38 -3.69 2.28
CA ASP A 65 -7.21 -4.81 1.36
C ASP A 65 -5.72 -5.19 1.25
N PHE A 66 -4.83 -4.20 1.07
CA PHE A 66 -3.39 -4.44 0.99
C PHE A 66 -2.82 -5.09 2.25
N ILE A 67 -3.17 -4.59 3.44
CA ILE A 67 -2.67 -5.15 4.71
C ILE A 67 -3.29 -6.51 5.01
N THR A 68 -4.58 -6.70 4.72
CA THR A 68 -5.27 -7.98 4.88
C THR A 68 -4.65 -9.05 3.99
N GLU A 69 -4.37 -8.72 2.73
CA GLU A 69 -3.66 -9.63 1.83
C GLU A 69 -2.27 -9.94 2.38
N LEU A 70 -1.47 -8.96 2.81
CA LEU A 70 -0.15 -9.24 3.40
C LEU A 70 -0.22 -10.13 4.65
N GLU A 71 -1.21 -9.93 5.52
CA GLU A 71 -1.41 -10.71 6.73
C GLU A 71 -1.70 -12.18 6.42
N SER A 72 -2.51 -12.44 5.40
CA SER A 72 -2.90 -13.81 5.02
C SER A 72 -1.76 -14.66 4.42
N ARG A 73 -0.54 -14.09 4.25
CA ARG A 73 0.67 -14.81 3.81
C ARG A 73 1.52 -15.32 4.98
N ASN A 74 1.18 -14.99 6.22
CA ASN A 74 1.90 -15.43 7.42
C ASN A 74 1.55 -16.87 7.83
#